data_AF-A0A537MF55-F1
#
_entry.id   AF-A0A537MF55-F1
#
_cell.length_a   1.000
_cell.length_b   1.000
_cell.length_c   1.000
_cell.angle_alpha   90.00
_cell.angle_beta   90.00
_cell.angle_gamma   90.00
#
_symmetry.space_group_name_H-M   'P 1'
#
loop_
_entity.id
_entity.type
_entity.pdbx_description
1 polymer ?
#
loop_
_entity_poly.entity_id
_entity_poly.type
_entity_poly.pdbx_seq_one_letter_code
_entity_poly.pdbx_strand_id
1 'polypeptide(L)'
;MDWPSRSSPIPWRWCFFATGIKNSGDTIPNCPPLPRSLSRELRRRCGFEPFLRDNDAFAWGSHYAVARPYTTNGLNQYIAATGGPSFAYDLNGNLTGDGVHAYTYDIENRLVMATGGGAGAVLDYDPLGRLWARGDSYCGGPETCGDRTLNSE
;
A
#
# COMPACT_ATOMS: atom_id res chain seq x y z
N MET A 1 -53.66 -16.59 -11.55
CA MET A 1 -53.32 -15.16 -11.32
C MET A 1 -52.93 -14.58 -12.66
N ASP A 2 -53.85 -13.85 -13.29
CA ASP A 2 -53.62 -13.22 -14.59
C ASP A 2 -52.66 -12.03 -14.46
N TRP A 3 -51.66 -11.98 -15.36
CA TRP A 3 -50.77 -10.85 -15.52
C TRP A 3 -51.53 -9.69 -16.20
N PRO A 4 -51.53 -8.46 -15.67
CA PRO A 4 -52.02 -7.32 -16.44
C PRO A 4 -51.10 -7.07 -17.64
N SER A 5 -51.72 -6.80 -18.80
CA SER A 5 -51.02 -6.57 -20.06
C SER A 5 -50.14 -5.31 -20.03
N ARG A 6 -49.11 -5.32 -20.87
CA ARG A 6 -47.88 -4.50 -20.92
C ARG A 6 -48.00 -2.96 -21.02
N SER A 7 -49.17 -2.36 -20.81
CA SER A 7 -49.40 -0.94 -21.17
C SER A 7 -49.81 -0.02 -20.02
N SER A 8 -49.71 -0.45 -18.76
CA SER A 8 -49.98 0.42 -17.60
C SER A 8 -48.76 0.52 -16.66
N PRO A 9 -48.49 1.69 -16.05
CA PRO A 9 -47.38 1.85 -15.12
C PRO A 9 -47.57 0.93 -13.91
N ILE A 10 -46.60 0.04 -13.67
CA ILE A 10 -46.63 -0.93 -12.59
C ILE A 10 -46.50 -0.19 -11.25
N PRO A 11 -47.43 -0.33 -10.30
CA PRO A 11 -47.32 0.32 -9.00
C PRO A 11 -46.17 -0.29 -8.19
N TRP A 12 -45.42 0.55 -7.48
CA TRP A 12 -44.21 0.23 -6.70
C TRP A 12 -44.27 -1.07 -5.86
N ARG A 13 -45.46 -1.45 -5.36
CA ARG A 13 -45.68 -2.68 -4.57
C ARG A 13 -45.35 -3.96 -5.35
N TRP A 14 -45.39 -3.93 -6.68
CA TRP A 14 -45.18 -5.10 -7.53
C TRP A 14 -43.73 -5.26 -8.00
N CYS A 15 -42.88 -4.24 -7.89
CA CYS A 15 -41.45 -4.35 -8.22
C CYS A 15 -40.68 -5.25 -7.24
N PHE A 16 -41.18 -5.44 -6.02
CA PHE A 16 -40.45 -6.13 -4.94
C PHE A 16 -40.51 -7.67 -4.99
N PHE A 17 -41.48 -8.26 -5.69
CA PHE A 17 -41.65 -9.73 -5.70
C PHE A 17 -41.06 -10.43 -6.94
N ALA A 18 -40.58 -9.66 -7.92
CA ALA A 18 -40.00 -10.20 -9.13
C ALA A 18 -38.48 -10.36 -8.96
N THR A 19 -38.04 -11.62 -8.96
CA THR A 19 -36.69 -12.10 -9.28
C THR A 19 -35.58 -11.89 -8.23
N GLY A 20 -35.06 -13.00 -7.70
CA GLY A 20 -33.83 -13.07 -6.90
C GLY A 20 -32.59 -12.74 -7.72
N ILE A 21 -32.40 -11.46 -8.01
CA ILE A 21 -31.27 -10.90 -8.76
C ILE A 21 -30.14 -10.55 -7.79
N LYS A 22 -28.92 -11.05 -8.07
CA LYS A 22 -27.79 -11.06 -7.12
C LYS A 22 -26.67 -10.05 -7.38
N ASN A 23 -26.67 -9.23 -8.44
CA ASN A 23 -25.53 -8.34 -8.70
C ASN A 23 -25.94 -6.98 -9.30
N SER A 24 -25.13 -5.95 -9.03
CA SER A 24 -25.35 -4.53 -9.29
C SER A 24 -25.29 -4.09 -10.76
N GLY A 25 -25.40 -5.03 -11.71
CA GLY A 25 -25.29 -4.76 -13.15
C GLY A 25 -26.59 -4.88 -13.94
N ASP A 26 -27.69 -5.32 -13.32
CA ASP A 26 -28.91 -5.63 -14.07
C ASP A 26 -29.83 -4.39 -14.19
N THR A 27 -29.83 -3.76 -15.36
CA THR A 27 -30.79 -2.70 -15.67
C THR A 27 -32.15 -3.31 -15.98
N ILE A 28 -33.10 -3.20 -15.04
CA ILE A 28 -34.50 -3.54 -15.29
C ILE A 28 -35.08 -2.48 -16.25
N PRO A 29 -35.56 -2.87 -17.45
CA PRO A 29 -36.21 -1.92 -18.35
C PRO A 29 -37.49 -1.37 -17.71
N ASN A 30 -37.69 -0.05 -17.78
CA ASN A 30 -38.88 0.70 -17.31
C ASN A 30 -39.04 0.95 -15.80
N CYS A 31 -37.97 0.96 -15.00
CA CYS A 31 -38.03 1.58 -13.67
C CYS A 31 -37.61 3.05 -13.77
N PRO A 32 -38.41 4.04 -13.32
CA PRO A 32 -37.98 5.42 -13.30
C PRO A 32 -36.76 5.58 -12.37
N PRO A 33 -35.75 6.37 -12.75
CA PRO A 33 -34.58 6.58 -11.89
C PRO A 33 -35.02 7.20 -10.56
N LEU A 34 -34.55 6.65 -9.45
CA LEU A 34 -34.86 7.18 -8.12
C LEU A 34 -34.35 8.62 -8.00
N PRO A 35 -35.14 9.56 -7.45
CA PRO A 35 -34.67 10.91 -7.22
C PRO A 35 -33.51 10.90 -6.21
N ARG A 36 -32.45 11.65 -6.53
CA ARG A 36 -31.22 11.75 -5.71
C ARG A 36 -31.44 12.37 -4.33
N SER A 37 -32.65 12.84 -4.03
CA SER A 37 -33.07 13.45 -2.76
C SER A 37 -33.76 12.49 -1.78
N LEU A 38 -33.73 11.17 -2.03
CA LEU A 38 -34.34 10.23 -1.09
C LEU A 38 -33.51 10.13 0.19
N SER A 39 -34.17 10.50 1.29
CA SER A 39 -33.62 10.54 2.64
C SER A 39 -33.09 9.17 3.07
N ARG A 40 -32.14 9.19 4.00
CA ARG A 40 -31.50 8.00 4.61
C ARG A 40 -32.53 6.95 5.09
N GLU A 41 -33.71 7.41 5.49
CA GLU A 41 -34.81 6.60 6.01
C GLU A 41 -35.53 5.76 4.93
N LEU A 42 -35.58 6.22 3.68
CA LEU A 42 -36.19 5.47 2.59
C LEU A 42 -35.29 4.32 2.09
N ARG A 43 -33.96 4.43 2.26
CA ARG A 43 -32.98 3.38 1.90
C ARG A 43 -32.99 2.19 2.86
N ARG A 44 -33.17 2.44 4.16
CA ARG A 44 -33.33 1.38 5.18
C ARG A 44 -34.58 0.52 4.94
N ARG A 45 -35.66 1.15 4.47
CA ARG A 45 -36.96 0.50 4.25
C ARG A 45 -37.00 -0.49 3.08
N CYS A 46 -36.05 -0.41 2.15
CA CYS A 46 -35.98 -1.28 0.97
C CYS A 46 -34.89 -2.36 1.04
N GLY A 47 -34.23 -2.55 2.20
CA GLY A 47 -33.43 -3.75 2.48
C GLY A 47 -32.21 -3.96 1.57
N PHE A 48 -31.76 -2.90 0.89
CA PHE A 48 -30.51 -2.90 0.13
C PHE A 48 -29.50 -2.03 0.88
N GLU A 49 -29.05 -2.54 2.02
CA GLU A 49 -27.83 -2.04 2.65
C GLU A 49 -26.70 -2.94 2.14
N PRO A 50 -25.97 -2.58 1.06
CA PRO A 50 -24.60 -3.09 0.99
C PRO A 50 -23.97 -2.70 2.32
N PHE A 51 -23.17 -3.58 2.92
CA PHE A 51 -22.32 -3.19 4.03
C PHE A 51 -21.50 -1.99 3.56
N LEU A 52 -22.01 -0.78 3.82
CA LEU A 52 -21.32 0.45 3.53
C LEU A 52 -20.19 0.40 4.53
N ARG A 53 -19.01 0.03 4.04
CA ARG A 53 -17.82 0.34 4.78
C ARG A 53 -17.87 1.86 4.88
N ASP A 54 -18.16 2.38 6.06
CA ASP A 54 -18.24 3.83 6.34
C ASP A 54 -16.88 4.53 6.22
N ASN A 55 -15.94 3.85 5.59
CA ASN A 55 -14.54 4.16 5.55
C ASN A 55 -13.90 3.80 4.21
N ASP A 56 -14.67 3.91 3.12
CA ASP A 56 -14.15 3.75 1.76
C ASP A 56 -13.01 4.74 1.44
N ALA A 57 -12.91 5.85 2.19
CA ALA A 57 -11.78 6.78 2.14
C ALA A 57 -10.45 6.18 2.61
N PHE A 58 -10.47 5.19 3.52
CA PHE A 58 -9.31 4.38 3.90
C PHE A 58 -9.32 3.01 3.21
N ALA A 59 -10.20 2.78 2.21
CA ALA A 59 -10.13 1.58 1.40
C ALA A 59 -8.89 1.61 0.52
N TRP A 60 -8.01 0.64 0.72
CA TRP A 60 -6.79 0.48 -0.05
C TRP A 60 -7.09 -0.07 -1.46
N GLY A 61 -7.33 0.83 -2.42
CA GLY A 61 -7.84 0.51 -3.75
C GLY A 61 -6.81 0.33 -4.87
N SER A 62 -5.50 0.46 -4.59
CA SER A 62 -4.43 0.46 -5.61
C SER A 62 -3.42 -0.67 -5.41
N HIS A 63 -3.90 -1.91 -5.36
CA HIS A 63 -3.04 -3.08 -5.45
C HIS A 63 -3.20 -3.73 -6.81
N TYR A 64 -2.09 -4.07 -7.44
CA TYR A 64 -2.04 -4.90 -8.64
C TYR A 64 -1.13 -6.09 -8.32
N ALA A 65 -1.53 -7.28 -8.74
CA ALA A 65 -0.74 -8.48 -8.47
C ALA A 65 0.53 -8.44 -9.34
N VAL A 66 1.69 -8.32 -8.69
CA VAL A 66 3.00 -8.40 -9.36
C VAL A 66 3.70 -9.67 -8.91
N ALA A 67 4.06 -10.52 -9.88
CA ALA A 67 5.00 -11.61 -9.66
C ALA A 67 6.41 -11.11 -9.97
N ARG A 68 7.29 -11.04 -8.96
CA ARG A 68 8.72 -10.75 -9.13
C ARG A 68 9.52 -11.99 -8.74
N PRO A 69 10.12 -12.71 -9.70
CA PRO A 69 11.01 -13.82 -9.38
C PRO A 69 12.32 -13.29 -8.78
N TYR A 70 12.73 -13.90 -7.66
CA TYR A 70 14.02 -13.68 -7.02
C TYR A 70 14.87 -14.94 -7.17
N THR A 71 16.15 -14.77 -7.46
CA THR A 71 17.12 -15.86 -7.47
C THR A 71 17.96 -15.81 -6.21
N THR A 72 18.29 -16.98 -5.65
CA THR A 72 19.15 -17.11 -4.47
C THR A 72 20.42 -17.89 -4.79
N ASN A 73 21.47 -17.68 -3.98
CA ASN A 73 22.69 -18.48 -4.02
C ASN A 73 22.65 -19.68 -3.06
N GLY A 74 23.74 -20.46 -3.01
CA GLY A 74 23.87 -21.62 -2.12
C GLY A 74 23.89 -21.29 -0.61
N LEU A 75 24.00 -20.01 -0.23
CA LEU A 75 23.90 -19.53 1.15
C LEU A 75 22.51 -18.96 1.47
N ASN A 76 21.53 -19.17 0.58
CA ASN A 76 20.18 -18.61 0.70
C ASN A 76 20.12 -17.08 0.73
N GLN A 77 21.05 -16.42 0.02
CA GLN A 77 21.06 -14.96 -0.17
C GLN A 77 20.46 -14.63 -1.54
N TYR A 78 19.61 -13.61 -1.61
CA TYR A 78 19.06 -13.14 -2.89
C TYR A 78 20.18 -12.52 -3.72
N ILE A 79 20.34 -12.90 -4.98
CA ILE A 79 21.40 -12.35 -5.83
C ILE A 79 20.85 -11.46 -6.95
N ALA A 80 19.59 -11.68 -7.36
CA ALA A 80 18.91 -10.82 -8.31
C ALA A 80 17.39 -10.87 -8.14
N ALA A 81 16.76 -9.73 -8.43
CA ALA A 81 15.34 -9.66 -8.75
C ALA A 81 15.20 -9.50 -10.26
N THR A 82 14.28 -10.23 -10.89
CA THR A 82 14.07 -10.11 -12.35
C THR A 82 13.57 -8.70 -12.70
N GLY A 83 14.35 -7.98 -13.53
CA GLY A 83 14.09 -6.58 -13.87
C GLY A 83 14.38 -5.58 -12.74
N GLY A 84 15.07 -6.02 -11.68
CA GLY A 84 15.50 -5.21 -10.55
C GLY A 84 17.02 -5.20 -10.36
N PRO A 85 17.51 -4.53 -9.30
CA PRO A 85 18.93 -4.44 -9.01
C PRO A 85 19.55 -5.77 -8.55
N SER A 86 20.88 -5.86 -8.66
CA SER A 86 21.68 -6.94 -8.08
C SER A 86 21.98 -6.68 -6.61
N PHE A 87 22.00 -7.75 -5.82
CA PHE A 87 22.35 -7.68 -4.40
C PHE A 87 23.77 -8.21 -4.17
N ALA A 88 24.53 -7.53 -3.31
CA ALA A 88 25.89 -7.88 -2.93
C ALA A 88 25.99 -8.16 -1.44
N TYR A 89 26.86 -9.11 -1.07
CA TYR A 89 27.05 -9.54 0.32
C TYR A 89 28.53 -9.64 0.67
N ASP A 90 28.85 -9.46 1.95
CA ASP A 90 30.16 -9.78 2.49
C ASP A 90 30.28 -11.29 2.85
N LEU A 91 31.47 -11.69 3.31
CA LEU A 91 31.76 -13.07 3.71
C LEU A 91 30.98 -13.52 4.96
N ASN A 92 30.53 -12.56 5.78
CA ASN A 92 29.72 -12.80 6.97
C ASN A 92 28.23 -12.95 6.60
N GLY A 93 27.87 -12.64 5.35
CA GLY A 93 26.54 -12.74 4.79
C GLY A 93 25.67 -11.51 5.00
N ASN A 94 26.26 -10.36 5.34
CA ASN A 94 25.54 -9.09 5.41
C ASN A 94 25.38 -8.50 4.02
N LEU A 95 24.25 -7.83 3.77
CA LEU A 95 23.97 -7.14 2.52
C LEU A 95 24.83 -5.88 2.41
N THR A 96 25.78 -5.84 1.50
CA THR A 96 26.65 -4.67 1.27
C THR A 96 26.12 -3.75 0.19
N GLY A 97 25.18 -4.21 -0.64
CA GLY A 97 24.47 -3.32 -1.56
C GLY A 97 23.23 -3.92 -2.19
N ASP A 98 22.23 -3.08 -2.46
CA ASP A 98 20.94 -3.44 -3.07
C ASP A 98 20.78 -2.84 -4.48
N GLY A 99 21.87 -2.36 -5.06
CA GLY A 99 21.95 -1.67 -6.37
C GLY A 99 21.55 -0.20 -6.36
N VAL A 100 21.04 0.34 -5.26
CA VAL A 100 20.82 1.78 -5.05
C VAL A 100 21.63 2.29 -3.88
N HIS A 101 21.66 1.52 -2.80
CA HIS A 101 22.35 1.78 -1.56
C HIS A 101 23.53 0.84 -1.37
N ALA A 102 24.56 1.36 -0.71
CA ALA A 102 25.70 0.63 -0.18
C ALA A 102 25.68 0.67 1.35
N TYR A 103 26.01 -0.45 1.98
CA TYR A 103 25.94 -0.66 3.43
C TYR A 103 27.31 -1.05 3.97
N THR A 104 27.71 -0.41 5.06
CA THR A 104 28.99 -0.66 5.75
C THR A 104 28.72 -1.16 7.16
N TYR A 105 29.45 -2.21 7.57
CA TYR A 105 29.30 -2.86 8.86
C TYR A 105 30.57 -2.72 9.69
N ASP A 106 30.42 -2.66 11.02
CA ASP A 106 31.54 -2.74 11.95
C ASP A 106 31.99 -4.19 12.19
N ILE A 107 33.06 -4.37 12.97
CA ILE A 107 33.61 -5.68 13.35
C ILE A 107 32.61 -6.52 14.16
N GLU A 108 31.64 -5.88 14.81
CA GLU A 108 30.57 -6.50 15.58
C GLU A 108 29.34 -6.81 14.71
N ASN A 109 29.47 -6.67 13.39
CA ASN A 109 28.46 -7.01 12.40
C ASN A 109 27.20 -6.13 12.47
N ARG A 110 27.35 -4.87 12.90
CA ARG A 110 26.28 -3.86 12.97
C ARG A 110 26.44 -2.85 11.84
N LEU A 111 25.32 -2.40 11.28
CA LEU A 111 25.30 -1.42 10.20
C LEU A 111 25.70 -0.04 10.72
N VAL A 112 26.84 0.50 10.30
CA VAL A 112 27.31 1.83 10.74
C VAL A 112 27.09 2.91 9.69
N MET A 113 26.94 2.53 8.42
CA MET A 113 26.71 3.50 7.35
C MET A 113 25.85 2.92 6.23
N ALA A 114 24.89 3.70 5.76
CA ALA A 114 24.15 3.45 4.54
C ALA A 114 24.27 4.68 3.63
N THR A 115 24.56 4.48 2.35
CA THR A 115 24.70 5.58 1.38
C THR A 115 24.01 5.20 0.09
N GLY A 116 23.44 6.15 -0.65
CA GLY A 116 22.83 5.90 -1.96
C GLY A 116 21.49 6.59 -2.14
N GLY A 117 20.95 6.58 -3.37
CA GLY A 117 19.64 7.19 -3.63
C GLY A 117 19.54 8.70 -3.35
N GLY A 118 20.67 9.42 -3.24
CA GLY A 118 20.72 10.85 -2.97
C GLY A 118 20.78 11.24 -1.48
N ALA A 119 20.86 10.28 -0.58
CA ALA A 119 21.02 10.51 0.86
C ALA A 119 21.93 9.45 1.49
N GLY A 120 22.31 9.67 2.74
CA GLY A 120 22.98 8.65 3.53
C GLY A 120 22.66 8.80 5.00
N ALA A 121 22.98 7.76 5.76
CA ALA A 121 22.85 7.73 7.19
C ALA A 121 24.12 7.14 7.82
N VAL A 122 24.56 7.74 8.92
CA VAL A 122 25.57 7.20 9.83
C VAL A 122 24.86 6.76 11.10
N LEU A 123 25.18 5.58 11.59
CA LEU A 123 24.56 4.99 12.77
C LEU A 123 25.62 4.75 13.83
N ASP A 124 25.45 5.39 14.99
CA ASP A 124 26.33 5.23 16.14
C ASP A 124 25.64 4.37 17.20
N TYR A 125 26.41 3.45 17.79
CA TYR A 125 25.91 2.51 18.78
C TYR A 125 26.54 2.75 20.14
N ASP A 126 25.77 2.48 21.19
CA ASP A 126 26.30 2.44 22.55
C ASP A 126 27.12 1.15 22.78
N PRO A 127 27.96 1.10 23.84
CA PRO A 127 28.72 -0.10 24.19
C PRO A 127 27.85 -1.31 24.57
N LEU A 128 26.55 -1.11 24.79
CA LEU A 128 25.58 -2.17 25.07
C LEU A 128 24.92 -2.69 23.77
N GLY A 129 25.32 -2.19 22.61
CA GLY A 129 24.85 -2.64 21.30
C GLY A 129 23.58 -1.97 20.78
N ARG A 130 23.05 -0.96 21.46
CA ARG A 130 21.83 -0.25 21.06
C ARG A 130 22.17 0.95 20.20
N LEU A 131 21.28 1.27 19.25
CA LEU A 131 21.45 2.48 18.45
C LEU A 131 21.35 3.72 19.35
N TRP A 132 22.41 4.51 19.39
CA TRP A 132 22.52 5.72 20.20
C TRP A 132 22.20 6.98 19.39
N ALA A 133 22.74 7.08 18.17
CA ALA A 133 22.53 8.24 17.32
C ALA A 133 22.42 7.87 15.84
N ARG A 134 21.79 8.78 15.09
CA ARG A 134 21.75 8.76 13.64
C ARG A 134 22.25 10.10 13.11
N GLY A 135 23.35 10.09 12.36
CA GLY A 135 23.75 11.18 11.48
C GLY A 135 23.11 11.02 10.10
N ASP A 136 22.83 12.13 9.43
CA ASP A 136 22.52 12.10 8.01
C ASP A 136 23.78 12.46 7.22
N SER A 137 24.08 11.72 6.17
CA SER A 137 25.18 12.01 5.24
C SER A 137 24.62 12.79 4.05
N TYR A 138 24.14 14.02 4.27
CA TYR A 138 23.72 14.88 3.17
C TYR A 138 24.93 15.62 2.58
N CYS A 139 25.28 15.32 1.33
CA CYS A 139 26.00 16.22 0.45
C CYS A 139 25.11 16.49 -0.77
N GLY A 140 24.20 17.46 -0.67
CA GLY A 140 23.15 17.65 -1.67
C GLY A 140 22.55 19.06 -1.81
N GLY A 141 23.22 20.11 -1.36
CA GLY A 141 22.80 21.50 -1.57
C GLY A 141 23.99 22.48 -1.67
N PRO A 142 23.82 23.67 -2.27
CA PRO A 142 24.88 24.69 -2.38
C PRO A 142 25.27 25.30 -1.03
N GLU A 143 24.43 25.15 0.00
CA GLU A 143 24.76 25.48 1.38
C GLU A 143 25.35 24.22 2.02
N THR A 144 26.67 24.22 2.20
CA THR A 144 27.53 23.38 3.05
C THR A 144 26.88 22.16 3.71
N CYS A 145 27.50 20.98 3.57
CA CYS A 145 27.27 19.86 4.48
C CYS A 145 27.32 20.40 5.92
N GLY A 146 26.15 20.45 6.56
CA GLY A 146 26.06 20.83 7.96
C GLY A 146 26.79 19.76 8.75
N ASP A 147 28.06 20.03 9.06
CA ASP A 147 28.67 19.51 10.28
C ASP A 147 27.65 19.75 11.38
N ARG A 148 27.07 18.66 11.89
CA ARG A 148 26.30 18.70 13.10
C ARG A 148 27.32 18.93 14.20
N THR A 149 27.73 20.18 14.35
CA THR A 149 28.51 20.68 15.48
C THR A 149 27.85 20.10 16.71
N LEU A 150 28.60 19.22 17.36
CA LEU A 150 28.30 18.68 18.66
C LEU A 150 27.84 19.86 19.53
N ASN A 151 26.67 19.74 20.13
CA ASN A 151 26.33 20.57 21.28
C ASN A 151 27.41 20.29 22.34
N SER A 152 28.42 21.15 22.38
CA SER A 152 29.37 21.24 23.46
C SER A 152 28.91 22.35 24.41
N GLU A 153 27.86 22.06 25.18
CA GLU A 153 27.56 22.68 26.47
C GLU A 153 26.90 21.63 27.38
#